data_AF-A0A1G2ZF84-F1
#
_entry.id   AF-A0A1G2ZF84-F1
#
_cell.length_a   1.000
_cell.length_b   1.000
_cell.length_c   1.000
_cell.angle_alpha   90.00
_cell.angle_beta   90.00
_cell.angle_gamma   90.00
#
_symmetry.space_group_name_H-M   'P 1'
#
loop_
_entity.id
_entity.type
_entity.pdbx_description
1 polymer ?
#
loop_
_entity_poly.entity_id
_entity_poly.type
_entity_poly.pdbx_seq_one_letter_code
_entity_poly.pdbx_strand_id
1 'polypeptide(L)'
;MIGGFIVVGGISSKTVLIRGFGPTLSDFGVTGALADPYIELYSGQTLIATNDNWQTAQCDVPTVYCGTPEDIQATGKDACTVATTGCSQEAILVTLPPGAYTAIVRGVGGVTGVGLVGIDEIGP
;
A
#
# COMPACT_ATOMS: atom_id res chain seq x y z
N MET A 1 -10.31 3.56 5.07
CA MET A 1 -10.36 4.18 3.74
C MET A 1 -10.37 3.09 2.67
N ILE A 2 -11.02 3.30 1.53
CA ILE A 2 -11.07 2.35 0.42
C ILE A 2 -10.63 3.07 -0.87
N GLY A 3 -9.67 2.49 -1.59
CA GLY A 3 -9.21 2.93 -2.91
C GLY A 3 -9.44 1.84 -3.95
N GLY A 4 -10.41 2.04 -4.84
CA GLY A 4 -10.68 1.13 -5.96
C GLY A 4 -9.86 1.52 -7.19
N PHE A 5 -9.32 0.54 -7.90
CA PHE A 5 -8.55 0.76 -9.13
C PHE A 5 -8.72 -0.38 -10.13
N ILE A 6 -8.42 -0.11 -11.39
CA ILE A 6 -8.49 -1.08 -12.48
C ILE A 6 -7.14 -1.15 -13.16
N VAL A 7 -6.59 -2.36 -13.27
CA VAL A 7 -5.43 -2.64 -14.11
C VAL A 7 -5.93 -2.95 -15.52
N VAL A 8 -5.50 -2.15 -16.49
CA VAL A 8 -5.84 -2.30 -17.92
C VAL A 8 -4.61 -2.69 -18.72
N GLY A 9 -4.76 -3.48 -19.79
CA GLY A 9 -3.62 -3.95 -20.59
C GLY A 9 -3.82 -5.23 -21.40
N GLY A 10 -5.05 -5.69 -21.61
CA GLY A 10 -5.33 -6.94 -22.32
C GLY A 10 -4.98 -8.16 -21.48
N ILE A 11 -3.87 -8.83 -21.79
CA ILE A 11 -3.34 -9.98 -21.02
C ILE A 11 -2.08 -9.64 -20.21
N SER A 12 -1.54 -8.43 -20.36
CA SER A 12 -0.29 -8.03 -19.71
C SER A 12 -0.52 -7.57 -18.28
N SER A 13 0.15 -8.22 -17.34
CA SER A 13 0.18 -7.79 -15.93
C SER A 13 0.93 -6.46 -15.77
N LYS A 14 0.57 -5.72 -14.72
CA LYS A 14 1.21 -4.46 -14.32
C LYS A 14 1.75 -4.58 -12.91
N THR A 15 2.96 -4.06 -12.70
CA THR A 15 3.49 -3.86 -11.35
C THR A 15 2.88 -2.58 -10.78
N VAL A 16 2.36 -2.66 -9.56
CA VAL A 16 1.67 -1.56 -8.88
C VAL A 16 2.24 -1.43 -7.47
N LEU A 17 2.56 -0.21 -7.07
CA LEU A 17 2.90 0.16 -5.71
C LEU A 17 1.68 0.80 -5.04
N ILE A 18 1.16 0.13 -4.02
CA ILE A 18 0.06 0.59 -3.19
C ILE A 18 0.67 1.10 -1.89
N ARG A 19 0.30 2.29 -1.44
CA ARG A 19 0.83 2.93 -0.23
C ARG A 19 -0.27 3.42 0.69
N GLY A 20 -0.11 3.19 1.99
CA GLY A 20 -0.98 3.64 3.06
C GLY A 20 -0.28 4.68 3.92
N PHE A 21 -0.73 5.93 3.83
CA PHE A 21 -0.16 7.05 4.58
C PHE A 21 -1.02 7.34 5.80
N GLY A 22 -0.42 7.21 6.98
CA GLY A 22 -1.01 7.58 8.27
C GLY A 22 -0.16 8.65 8.96
N PRO A 23 0.85 8.29 9.78
CA PRO A 23 1.61 9.22 10.62
C PRO A 23 2.26 10.37 9.86
N THR A 24 2.79 10.11 8.66
CA THR A 24 3.42 11.13 7.79
C THR A 24 2.47 12.24 7.38
N LEU A 25 1.15 12.05 7.41
CA LEU A 25 0.21 13.15 7.17
C LEU A 25 0.37 14.29 8.19
N SER A 26 0.90 13.99 9.39
CA SER A 26 1.21 15.00 10.42
C SER A 26 2.31 15.96 9.97
N ASP A 27 3.26 15.51 9.14
CA ASP A 27 4.30 16.37 8.54
C ASP A 27 3.68 17.45 7.64
N PHE A 28 2.48 17.18 7.10
CA PHE A 28 1.69 18.10 6.27
C PHE A 28 0.61 18.85 7.06
N GLY A 29 0.67 18.84 8.39
CA GLY A 29 -0.27 19.55 9.26
C GLY A 29 -1.64 18.88 9.41
N VAL A 30 -1.79 17.62 9.01
CA VAL A 30 -3.04 16.87 9.18
C VAL A 30 -3.15 16.39 10.62
N THR A 31 -4.15 16.91 11.34
CA THR A 31 -4.46 16.47 12.70
C THR A 31 -5.27 15.18 12.71
N GLY A 32 -5.04 14.29 13.69
CA GLY A 32 -5.79 13.05 13.84
C GLY A 32 -5.46 12.00 12.78
N ALA A 33 -4.21 12.03 12.28
CA ALA A 33 -3.69 11.02 11.37
C ALA A 33 -3.76 9.62 11.97
N LEU A 34 -4.01 8.63 11.10
CA LEU A 34 -4.03 7.22 11.49
C LEU A 34 -2.63 6.82 11.98
N ALA A 35 -2.53 6.39 13.24
CA ALA A 35 -1.23 6.15 13.88
C ALA A 35 -0.50 4.91 13.34
N ASP A 36 -1.25 3.90 12.92
CA ASP A 36 -0.70 2.61 12.53
C ASP A 36 -1.50 2.04 11.34
N PRO A 37 -1.15 2.41 10.10
CA PRO A 37 -1.85 1.96 8.92
C PRO A 37 -1.61 0.48 8.65
N TYR A 38 -2.63 -0.21 8.14
CA TYR A 38 -2.59 -1.59 7.68
C TYR A 38 -3.26 -1.67 6.31
N ILE A 39 -2.61 -2.30 5.33
CA ILE A 39 -3.15 -2.43 3.96
C ILE A 39 -3.71 -3.83 3.76
N GLU A 40 -4.90 -3.90 3.16
CA GLU A 40 -5.45 -5.10 2.55
C GLU A 40 -5.68 -4.86 1.05
N LEU A 41 -5.32 -5.83 0.23
CA LEU A 41 -5.60 -5.81 -1.20
C LEU A 41 -6.56 -6.94 -1.56
N TYR A 42 -7.62 -6.59 -2.28
CA TYR A 42 -8.66 -7.52 -2.72
C TYR A 42 -8.78 -7.57 -4.24
N SER A 43 -9.08 -8.78 -4.74
CA SER A 43 -9.65 -9.02 -6.08
C SER A 43 -11.07 -9.53 -5.92
N GLY A 44 -12.06 -8.70 -6.27
CA GLY A 44 -13.46 -8.95 -5.89
C GLY A 44 -13.61 -9.07 -4.37
N GLN A 45 -14.02 -10.24 -3.88
CA GLN A 45 -14.16 -10.53 -2.44
C GLN A 45 -12.96 -11.27 -1.85
N THR A 46 -11.98 -11.65 -2.68
CA THR A 46 -10.83 -12.44 -2.26
C THR A 46 -9.72 -11.52 -1.79
N LEU A 47 -9.30 -11.67 -0.54
CA LEU A 47 -8.10 -11.02 -0.01
C LEU A 47 -6.87 -11.67 -0.63
N ILE A 48 -6.03 -10.88 -1.29
CA ILE A 48 -4.90 -11.39 -2.07
C ILE A 48 -3.51 -10.99 -1.55
N ALA A 49 -3.44 -9.93 -0.76
CA ALA A 49 -2.22 -9.51 -0.06
C ALA A 49 -2.57 -8.59 1.11
N THR A 50 -1.74 -8.59 2.15
CA THR A 50 -1.84 -7.68 3.29
C THR A 50 -0.47 -7.20 3.73
N ASN A 51 -0.40 -6.04 4.36
CA ASN A 51 0.86 -5.57 4.90
C ASN A 51 0.67 -4.74 6.17
N ASP A 52 1.38 -5.17 7.21
CA ASP A 52 1.56 -4.50 8.49
C ASP A 52 3.07 -4.38 8.72
N ASN A 53 3.65 -3.24 8.37
CA ASN A 53 5.09 -2.95 8.33
C ASN A 53 5.87 -3.60 7.16
N TRP A 54 5.94 -2.87 6.04
CA TRP A 54 6.67 -3.32 4.84
C TRP A 54 8.18 -3.44 5.02
N GLN A 55 8.77 -2.85 6.07
CA GLN A 55 10.22 -2.82 6.27
C GLN A 55 10.77 -4.11 6.87
N THR A 56 9.92 -4.92 7.50
CA THR A 56 10.35 -6.07 8.30
C THR A 56 10.02 -7.42 7.67
N ALA A 57 9.12 -7.47 6.70
CA ALA A 57 8.73 -8.70 6.03
C ALA A 57 8.14 -8.41 4.64
N GLN A 58 8.11 -9.45 3.82
CA GLN A 58 7.25 -9.47 2.64
C GLN A 58 5.77 -9.50 3.09
N CYS A 59 4.87 -8.96 2.28
CA CYS A 59 3.43 -8.94 2.57
C CYS A 59 2.88 -10.32 3.00
N ASP A 60 1.94 -10.33 3.96
CA ASP A 60 1.29 -11.54 4.46
C ASP A 60 0.05 -11.89 3.59
N VAL A 61 -0.32 -13.19 3.52
CA VAL A 61 -1.47 -13.81 2.77
C VAL A 61 -1.10 -14.35 1.36
N PRO A 62 -1.61 -15.53 0.92
CA PRO A 62 -0.79 -16.50 0.19
C PRO A 62 -0.92 -16.50 -1.35
N THR A 63 -1.65 -15.57 -1.95
CA THR A 63 -2.01 -15.68 -3.37
C THR A 63 -1.14 -14.87 -4.32
N VAL A 64 -0.39 -13.89 -3.81
CA VAL A 64 0.47 -13.06 -4.66
C VAL A 64 1.79 -12.76 -3.96
N TYR A 65 2.88 -12.85 -4.72
CA TYR A 65 4.20 -12.41 -4.28
C TYR A 65 4.25 -10.89 -4.27
N CYS A 66 4.69 -10.30 -3.16
CA CYS A 66 4.98 -8.87 -3.08
C CYS A 66 6.49 -8.63 -3.10
N GLY A 67 6.91 -7.46 -3.57
CA GLY A 67 8.31 -7.03 -3.54
C GLY A 67 8.84 -6.89 -2.11
N THR A 68 10.17 -6.97 -1.98
CA THR A 68 10.89 -6.76 -0.72
C THR A 68 11.01 -5.26 -0.39
N PRO A 69 11.49 -4.88 0.82
CA PRO A 69 11.83 -3.50 1.12
C PRO A 69 12.78 -2.88 0.08
N GLU A 70 13.78 -3.62 -0.38
CA GLU A 70 14.73 -3.17 -1.41
C GLU A 70 14.04 -2.92 -2.75
N ASP A 71 13.10 -3.79 -3.18
CA ASP A 71 12.33 -3.57 -4.42
C ASP A 71 11.49 -2.30 -4.33
N ILE A 72 10.86 -2.06 -3.17
CA ILE A 72 10.06 -0.85 -2.92
C ILE A 72 10.96 0.40 -2.95
N GLN A 73 12.12 0.37 -2.31
CA GLN A 73 13.10 1.46 -2.35
C GLN A 73 13.60 1.73 -3.77
N ALA A 74 13.84 0.67 -4.55
CA ALA A 74 14.28 0.79 -5.94
C ALA A 74 13.28 1.51 -6.85
N THR A 75 11.99 1.57 -6.47
CA THR A 75 11.00 2.38 -7.19
C THR A 75 11.25 3.89 -7.09
N GLY A 76 12.05 4.35 -6.11
CA GLY A 76 12.23 5.77 -5.79
C GLY A 76 10.98 6.47 -5.26
N LYS A 77 9.91 5.70 -5.01
CA LYS A 77 8.62 6.17 -4.49
C LYS A 77 8.33 5.59 -3.11
N ASP A 78 9.35 5.08 -2.43
CA ASP A 78 9.15 4.53 -1.11
C ASP A 78 8.56 5.59 -0.18
N ALA A 79 7.79 5.04 0.73
CA ALA A 79 6.98 5.74 1.70
C ALA A 79 7.81 6.75 2.52
N CYS A 80 9.07 6.43 2.84
CA CYS A 80 9.90 7.21 3.74
C CYS A 80 10.47 8.48 3.08
N THR A 81 10.50 8.58 1.75
CA THR A 81 11.13 9.72 1.03
C THR A 81 10.56 11.09 1.39
N VAL A 82 9.32 11.14 1.88
CA VAL A 82 8.61 12.37 2.22
C VAL A 82 8.35 12.54 3.72
N ALA A 83 8.76 11.59 4.56
CA ALA A 83 8.45 11.60 5.99
C ALA A 83 9.57 12.24 6.83
N THR A 84 9.22 13.17 7.72
CA THR A 84 10.13 13.76 8.71
C THR A 84 9.86 13.33 10.14
N THR A 85 8.64 12.88 10.46
CA THR A 85 8.27 12.39 11.80
C THR A 85 8.41 10.89 12.00
N GLY A 86 9.01 10.17 11.04
CA GLY A 86 9.23 8.72 11.09
C GLY A 86 8.50 7.97 9.98
N CYS A 87 9.02 6.80 9.62
CA CYS A 87 8.53 6.00 8.50
C CYS A 87 7.59 4.88 8.96
N SER A 88 6.39 5.26 9.40
CA SER A 88 5.29 4.34 9.73
C SER A 88 4.24 4.36 8.64
N GLN A 89 4.66 4.16 7.40
CA GLN A 89 3.78 4.07 6.25
C GLN A 89 3.81 2.65 5.74
N GLU A 90 2.70 2.20 5.15
CA GLU A 90 2.63 0.86 4.58
C GLU A 90 2.72 0.85 3.08
N ALA A 91 3.30 -0.22 2.54
CA ALA A 91 3.46 -0.39 1.11
C ALA A 91 3.27 -1.86 0.69
N ILE A 92 2.66 -2.05 -0.47
CA ILE A 92 2.59 -3.32 -1.18
C ILE A 92 3.04 -3.06 -2.61
N LEU A 93 4.17 -3.64 -3.02
CA LEU A 93 4.58 -3.71 -4.43
C LEU A 93 4.15 -5.06 -5.00
N VAL A 94 3.30 -5.06 -6.02
CA VAL A 94 2.68 -6.30 -6.51
C VAL A 94 2.45 -6.27 -8.01
N THR A 95 2.63 -7.42 -8.66
CA THR A 95 2.31 -7.59 -10.09
C THR A 95 0.93 -8.19 -10.25
N LEU A 96 0.01 -7.44 -10.86
CA LEU A 96 -1.40 -7.80 -10.99
C LEU A 96 -1.78 -8.01 -12.46
N PRO A 97 -2.49 -9.09 -12.81
CA PRO A 97 -3.11 -9.21 -14.11
C PRO A 97 -4.20 -8.13 -14.32
N PRO A 98 -4.66 -7.89 -15.56
CA PRO A 98 -5.76 -6.98 -15.81
C PRO A 98 -7.03 -7.39 -15.05
N GLY A 99 -7.64 -6.43 -14.35
CA GLY A 99 -8.72 -6.71 -13.41
C GLY A 99 -9.05 -5.51 -12.52
N ALA A 100 -10.16 -5.62 -11.79
CA ALA A 100 -10.57 -4.64 -10.80
C ALA A 100 -10.10 -5.06 -9.41
N TYR A 101 -9.50 -4.12 -8.68
CA TYR A 101 -8.88 -4.34 -7.38
C TYR A 101 -9.33 -3.28 -6.39
N THR A 102 -9.32 -3.66 -5.11
CA THR A 102 -9.65 -2.75 -4.01
C THR A 102 -8.55 -2.79 -2.97
N ALA A 103 -7.95 -1.63 -2.70
CA ALA A 103 -7.06 -1.44 -1.57
C ALA A 103 -7.87 -0.87 -0.39
N ILE A 104 -7.74 -1.47 0.78
CA ILE A 104 -8.34 -1.00 2.02
C ILE A 104 -7.21 -0.62 2.97
N VAL A 105 -7.25 0.62 3.48
CA VAL A 105 -6.39 1.08 4.56
C VAL A 105 -7.22 1.23 5.82
N ARG A 106 -6.78 0.57 6.90
CA ARG A 106 -7.40 0.63 8.23
C ARG A 106 -6.32 0.74 9.31
N GLY A 107 -6.72 1.09 10.53
CA GLY A 107 -5.80 1.04 11.67
C GLY A 107 -5.64 -0.36 12.22
N VAL A 108 -4.43 -0.72 12.63
CA VAL A 108 -4.18 -1.90 13.46
C VAL A 108 -5.07 -1.84 14.71
N GLY A 109 -5.62 -2.98 15.13
CA GLY A 109 -6.54 -3.06 16.27
C GLY A 109 -7.89 -2.35 16.09
N GLY A 110 -8.24 -1.93 14.87
CA GLY A 110 -9.50 -1.23 14.58
C GLY A 110 -9.50 0.26 14.92
N VAL A 111 -8.31 0.85 15.13
CA VAL A 111 -8.17 2.29 15.39
C VAL A 111 -8.59 3.10 14.16
N THR A 112 -9.21 4.25 14.39
CA THR A 112 -9.66 5.17 13.34
C THR A 112 -8.79 6.42 13.29
N GLY A 113 -8.65 7.01 12.10
CA GLY A 113 -7.94 8.25 11.89
C GLY A 113 -8.00 8.68 10.43
N VAL A 114 -7.37 9.81 10.11
CA VAL A 114 -7.20 10.28 8.74
C VAL A 114 -6.09 9.48 8.07
N GLY A 115 -6.39 8.88 6.92
CA GLY A 115 -5.42 8.15 6.12
C GLY A 115 -5.60 8.42 4.63
N LEU A 116 -4.53 8.21 3.87
CA LEU A 116 -4.49 8.37 2.42
C LEU A 116 -3.98 7.08 1.78
N VAL A 117 -4.59 6.68 0.66
CA VAL A 117 -4.11 5.58 -0.19
C VAL A 117 -3.51 6.17 -1.46
N GLY A 118 -2.27 5.83 -1.74
CA GLY A 118 -1.60 6.08 -3.03
C GLY A 118 -1.54 4.78 -3.84
N ILE A 119 -1.76 4.89 -5.16
CA ILE A 119 -1.66 3.75 -6.08
C ILE A 119 -0.90 4.22 -7.31
N ASP A 120 0.25 3.61 -7.56
CA ASP A 120 1.16 3.95 -8.64
C ASP A 120 1.43 2.72 -9.50
N GLU A 121 1.24 2.83 -10.82
CA GLU A 121 1.87 1.85 -11.73
C GLU A 121 3.39 2.06 -11.69
N ILE A 122 4.12 0.96 -11.54
CA ILE A 122 5.56 0.89 -11.67
C ILE A 122 5.83 0.28 -13.04
N GLY A 123 6.07 1.13 -14.03
CA GLY A 123 6.50 0.68 -15.35
C GLY A 123 7.97 0.23 -15.34
N PRO A 124 8.46 -0.35 -16.45
CA PRO A 124 9.84 -0.10 -16.85
C PRO A 124 10.09 1.41 -17.05
#